data_AF-A0A3Q4H7Q1-F1
#
_entry.id   AF-A0A3Q4H7Q1-F1
#
_cell.length_a   1.000
_cell.length_b   1.000
_cell.length_c   1.000
_cell.angle_alpha   90.00
_cell.angle_beta   90.00
_cell.angle_gamma   90.00
#
_symmetry.space_group_name_H-M   'P 1'
#
loop_
_entity.id
_entity.type
_entity.pdbx_description
1 polymer ?
#
loop_
_entity_poly.entity_id
_entity_poly.type
_entity_poly.pdbx_seq_one_letter_code
_entity_poly.pdbx_strand_id
1 'polypeptide(L)'
;MVGERRNGNLLVQLGPKLQAYPEELIRQRRTHDGQTEYLIRWLGGSVSTVSGETKPENILMWMSTEDVYANCPTLLGKRKMDSQRPLQQEKQRGGEASDSGISSGTEFPSDVTFDEVELSDMKEDVKNLVCRARKQMAKKSDFSINIMHTIHVLSAYASIGSLVGVFKETGALNLLMELLCNKETQTRRSAGKMLRALASHDAGKQSLNSAVIGHRFSSPGGL
;
A
#
# COMPACT_ATOMS: atom_id res chain seq x y z
N MET A 1 17.69 -11.55 -30.62
CA MET A 1 16.94 -12.80 -30.39
C MET A 1 15.47 -12.51 -30.64
N VAL A 2 14.94 -12.97 -31.77
CA VAL A 2 13.54 -12.75 -32.18
C VAL A 2 12.72 -13.87 -31.57
N GLY A 3 11.84 -13.56 -30.62
CA GLY A 3 10.93 -14.55 -30.03
C GLY A 3 9.92 -15.02 -31.07
N GLU A 4 9.70 -16.34 -31.10
CA GLU A 4 8.70 -16.97 -31.96
C GLU A 4 7.30 -16.43 -31.57
N ARG A 5 6.40 -16.24 -32.53
CA ARG A 5 5.05 -15.68 -32.27
C ARG A 5 3.99 -16.73 -32.59
N ARG A 6 3.18 -17.09 -31.59
CA ARG A 6 2.05 -18.02 -31.77
C ARG A 6 0.75 -17.25 -31.55
N ASN A 7 -0.13 -17.24 -32.55
CA ASN A 7 -1.39 -16.48 -32.54
C ASN A 7 -1.22 -14.98 -32.23
N GLY A 8 -0.10 -14.38 -32.65
CA GLY A 8 0.21 -12.96 -32.41
C GLY A 8 0.77 -12.63 -31.03
N ASN A 9 0.81 -13.60 -30.10
CA ASN A 9 1.43 -13.46 -28.79
C ASN A 9 2.90 -13.93 -28.81
N LEU A 10 3.74 -13.32 -27.97
CA LEU A 10 5.15 -13.65 -27.82
C LEU A 10 5.31 -15.00 -27.12
N LEU A 11 6.08 -15.90 -27.74
CA LEU A 11 6.57 -17.14 -27.14
C LEU A 11 7.98 -16.89 -26.59
N VAL A 12 8.19 -17.15 -25.30
CA VAL A 12 9.49 -17.00 -24.65
C VAL A 12 10.07 -18.38 -24.37
N GLN A 13 11.25 -18.66 -24.91
CA GLN A 13 11.96 -19.90 -24.60
C GLN A 13 12.74 -19.73 -23.28
N LEU A 14 12.29 -20.40 -22.23
CA LEU A 14 12.91 -20.37 -20.90
C LEU A 14 13.99 -21.44 -20.73
N GLY A 15 14.06 -22.42 -21.63
CA GLY A 15 15.11 -23.43 -21.67
C GLY A 15 15.00 -24.33 -22.90
N PRO A 16 15.90 -25.32 -23.07
CA PRO A 16 15.95 -26.18 -24.26
C PRO A 16 14.64 -26.89 -24.61
N LYS A 17 13.76 -27.10 -23.60
CA LYS A 17 12.44 -27.73 -23.77
C LYS A 17 11.31 -26.97 -23.08
N LEU A 18 11.56 -25.81 -22.47
CA LEU A 18 10.57 -25.07 -21.69
C LEU A 18 10.21 -23.78 -22.43
N GLN A 19 8.95 -23.66 -22.84
CA GLN A 19 8.42 -22.48 -23.50
C GLN A 19 7.34 -21.85 -22.62
N ALA A 20 7.37 -20.53 -22.48
CA ALA A 20 6.34 -19.76 -21.80
C ALA A 20 5.54 -18.93 -22.81
N TYR A 21 4.22 -18.94 -22.67
CA TYR A 21 3.32 -18.08 -23.43
C TYR A 21 2.34 -17.36 -22.52
N PRO A 22 1.91 -16.15 -22.89
CA PRO A 22 0.95 -15.39 -22.11
C PRO A 22 -0.43 -16.00 -22.33
N GLU A 23 -1.07 -16.40 -21.24
CA GLU A 23 -2.34 -17.11 -21.25
C GLU A 23 -3.51 -16.19 -20.92
N GLU A 24 -3.42 -15.44 -19.81
CA GLU A 24 -4.54 -14.66 -19.30
C GLU A 24 -4.09 -13.38 -18.60
N LEU A 25 -4.82 -12.29 -18.83
CA LEU A 25 -4.69 -11.07 -18.05
C LEU A 25 -5.53 -11.21 -16.78
N ILE A 26 -4.89 -11.27 -15.62
CA ILE A 26 -5.53 -11.49 -14.32
C ILE A 26 -6.11 -10.20 -13.75
N ARG A 27 -5.33 -9.12 -13.74
CA ARG A 27 -5.77 -7.84 -13.17
C ARG A 27 -4.99 -6.66 -13.72
N GLN A 28 -5.55 -5.47 -13.57
CA GLN A 28 -4.93 -4.20 -13.91
C GLN A 28 -4.69 -3.38 -12.64
N ARG A 29 -3.59 -2.63 -12.57
CA ARG A 29 -3.35 -1.62 -11.52
C ARG A 29 -2.88 -0.31 -12.14
N ARG A 30 -3.12 0.79 -11.41
CA ARG A 30 -2.45 2.07 -11.68
C ARG A 30 -1.33 2.25 -10.68
N THR A 31 -0.13 2.53 -11.16
CA THR A 31 1.01 2.87 -10.30
C THR A 31 0.86 4.31 -9.80
N HIS A 32 1.65 4.67 -8.78
CA HIS A 32 1.69 6.03 -8.24
C HIS A 32 2.09 7.10 -9.28
N ASP A 33 2.79 6.69 -10.34
CA ASP A 33 3.17 7.53 -11.48
C ASP A 33 2.04 7.70 -12.52
N GLY A 34 0.86 7.14 -12.25
CA GLY A 34 -0.28 7.16 -13.17
C GLY A 34 -0.19 6.15 -14.32
N GLN A 35 0.87 5.34 -14.36
CA GLN A 35 1.06 4.32 -15.40
C GLN A 35 0.16 3.11 -15.14
N THR A 36 -0.34 2.52 -16.24
CA THR A 36 -1.20 1.33 -16.17
C THR A 36 -0.37 0.08 -16.40
N GLU A 37 -0.42 -0.84 -15.43
CA GLU A 37 0.23 -2.14 -15.50
C GLU A 37 -0.79 -3.27 -15.43
N TYR A 38 -0.48 -4.37 -16.09
CA TYR A 38 -1.32 -5.56 -16.21
C TYR A 38 -0.58 -6.79 -15.67
N LEU A 39 -1.23 -7.55 -14.80
CA LEU A 39 -0.73 -8.82 -14.32
C LEU A 39 -1.14 -9.89 -15.31
N ILE A 40 -0.17 -10.48 -16.01
CA ILE A 40 -0.38 -11.54 -16.98
C ILE A 40 0.06 -12.87 -16.37
N ARG A 41 -0.76 -13.90 -16.52
CA ARG A 41 -0.41 -15.30 -16.29
C ARG A 41 0.28 -15.84 -17.53
N TRP A 42 1.45 -16.42 -17.32
CA TRP A 42 2.24 -17.11 -18.32
C TRP A 42 2.28 -18.60 -17.97
N LEU A 43 2.04 -19.45 -18.95
CA LEU A 43 2.17 -20.90 -18.78
C LEU A 43 3.48 -21.39 -19.35
N GLY A 44 4.26 -22.05 -18.49
CA GLY A 44 5.39 -22.88 -18.92
C GLY A 44 4.92 -24.25 -19.41
N GLY A 45 5.09 -24.53 -20.69
CA GLY A 45 4.86 -25.83 -21.30
C GLY A 45 6.17 -26.50 -21.70
N SER A 46 6.35 -27.77 -21.31
CA SER A 46 7.42 -28.60 -21.85
C SER A 46 7.03 -29.12 -23.23
N VAL A 47 7.83 -28.87 -24.26
CA VAL A 47 7.65 -29.49 -25.58
C VAL A 47 8.20 -30.92 -25.52
N SER A 48 7.45 -31.83 -24.90
CA SER A 48 7.79 -33.25 -24.92
C SER A 48 6.52 -34.08 -25.03
N THR A 49 6.40 -34.73 -26.19
CA THR A 49 5.39 -35.71 -26.55
C THR A 49 5.58 -36.98 -25.73
N VAL A 50 5.12 -37.02 -24.49
CA VAL A 50 4.69 -38.26 -23.81
C VAL A 50 3.85 -37.90 -22.59
N SER A 51 2.71 -38.57 -22.49
CA SER A 51 1.80 -38.61 -21.36
C SER A 51 2.52 -38.68 -20.01
N GLY A 52 2.30 -37.68 -19.17
CA GLY A 52 2.71 -37.64 -17.76
C GLY A 52 2.25 -36.32 -17.16
N GLU A 53 1.35 -36.37 -16.19
CA GLU A 53 0.70 -35.25 -15.52
C GLU A 53 1.73 -34.27 -14.94
N THR A 54 2.18 -33.31 -15.75
CA THR A 54 3.08 -32.24 -15.32
C THR A 54 2.23 -30.99 -15.15
N LYS A 55 1.99 -30.62 -13.88
CA LYS A 55 1.29 -29.41 -13.49
C LYS A 55 1.96 -28.23 -14.21
N PRO A 56 1.26 -27.51 -15.12
CA PRO A 56 1.88 -26.41 -15.84
C PRO A 56 2.31 -25.34 -14.82
N GLU A 57 3.57 -24.93 -14.89
CA GLU A 57 4.11 -23.92 -14.00
C GLU A 57 3.54 -22.55 -14.42
N ASN A 58 2.83 -21.92 -13.50
CA ASN A 58 2.21 -20.62 -13.72
C ASN A 58 3.17 -19.53 -13.25
N ILE A 59 3.57 -18.66 -14.17
CA ILE A 59 4.39 -17.49 -13.86
C ILE A 59 3.51 -16.25 -13.94
N LEU A 60 3.48 -15.45 -12.88
CA LEU A 60 2.73 -14.20 -12.84
C LEU A 60 3.69 -13.03 -13.05
N MET A 61 3.41 -12.20 -14.06
CA MET A 61 4.29 -11.07 -14.39
C MET A 61 3.49 -9.80 -14.64
N TRP A 62 3.90 -8.70 -13.99
CA TRP A 62 3.37 -7.36 -14.28
C TRP A 62 4.06 -6.81 -15.52
N MET A 63 3.27 -6.26 -16.43
CA MET A 63 3.72 -5.68 -17.69
C MET A 63 3.10 -4.30 -17.87
N SER A 64 3.86 -3.38 -18.47
CA SER A 64 3.35 -2.06 -18.86
C SER A 64 2.31 -2.18 -19.97
N THR A 65 1.58 -1.09 -20.22
CA THR A 65 0.60 -1.07 -21.31
C THR A 65 1.28 -1.30 -22.65
N GLU A 66 2.43 -0.66 -22.88
CA GLU A 66 3.27 -0.80 -24.07
C GLU A 66 3.72 -2.25 -24.25
N ASP A 67 4.19 -2.90 -23.17
CA ASP A 67 4.66 -4.28 -23.22
C ASP A 67 3.52 -5.26 -23.52
N VAL A 68 2.31 -5.04 -22.98
CA VAL A 68 1.17 -5.91 -23.30
C VAL A 68 0.77 -5.76 -24.77
N TYR A 69 0.78 -4.54 -25.32
CA TYR A 69 0.52 -4.35 -26.76
C TYR A 69 1.59 -4.99 -27.64
N ALA A 70 2.86 -4.95 -27.25
CA ALA A 70 3.96 -5.52 -28.02
C ALA A 70 4.00 -7.05 -27.95
N ASN A 71 3.63 -7.63 -26.81
CA ASN A 71 3.83 -9.05 -26.51
C ASN A 71 2.55 -9.87 -26.55
N CYS A 72 1.40 -9.32 -26.16
CA CYS A 72 0.16 -10.07 -25.94
C CYS A 72 -1.12 -9.28 -26.32
N PRO A 73 -1.19 -8.67 -27.53
CA PRO A 73 -2.29 -7.75 -27.88
C PRO A 73 -3.68 -8.43 -27.85
N THR A 74 -3.73 -9.75 -28.02
CA THR A 74 -4.98 -10.52 -28.02
C THR A 74 -5.65 -10.62 -26.64
N LEU A 75 -4.89 -10.44 -25.55
CA LEU A 75 -5.40 -10.53 -24.18
C LEU A 75 -6.20 -9.28 -23.76
N LEU A 76 -5.93 -8.12 -24.38
CA LEU A 76 -6.64 -6.88 -24.09
C LEU A 76 -8.09 -6.87 -24.63
N GLY A 77 -8.39 -7.70 -25.64
CA GLY A 77 -9.71 -7.76 -26.29
C GLY A 77 -10.70 -8.76 -25.67
N LYS A 78 -10.25 -9.67 -24.80
CA LYS A 78 -11.06 -10.77 -24.27
C LYS A 78 -11.54 -10.49 -22.83
N ARG A 79 -12.35 -9.45 -22.64
CA ARG A 79 -13.14 -9.33 -21.40
C ARG A 79 -14.27 -10.35 -21.40
N LYS A 80 -14.12 -11.45 -20.66
CA LYS A 80 -15.28 -12.08 -20.01
C LYS A 80 -15.55 -11.25 -18.76
N MET A 81 -16.61 -10.44 -18.85
CA MET A 81 -17.23 -9.76 -17.73
C MET A 81 -17.76 -10.83 -16.77
N ASP A 82 -17.12 -11.00 -15.62
CA ASP A 82 -17.86 -11.41 -14.44
C ASP A 82 -17.26 -10.80 -13.19
N SER A 83 -18.14 -10.15 -12.44
CA SER A 83 -17.96 -9.77 -11.04
C SER A 83 -16.84 -8.78 -10.70
N GLN A 84 -17.05 -7.49 -11.00
CA GLN A 84 -16.74 -6.44 -10.02
C GLN A 84 -17.59 -5.19 -10.26
N ARG A 85 -18.42 -4.90 -9.27
CA ARG A 85 -19.38 -3.80 -9.17
C ARG A 85 -18.66 -2.45 -9.37
N PRO A 86 -19.26 -1.46 -10.05
CA PRO A 86 -18.66 -0.14 -10.19
C PRO A 86 -18.85 0.66 -8.89
N LEU A 87 -17.76 1.08 -8.26
CA LEU A 87 -17.78 2.28 -7.40
C LEU A 87 -17.32 3.45 -8.28
N GLN A 88 -18.27 4.07 -8.99
CA GLN A 88 -18.10 5.40 -9.58
C GLN A 88 -18.37 6.41 -8.45
N GLN A 89 -17.33 7.02 -7.90
CA GLN A 89 -16.74 8.27 -8.39
C GLN A 89 -17.74 9.42 -8.34
N GLU A 90 -17.68 10.10 -7.20
CA GLU A 90 -18.16 11.44 -6.89
C GLU A 90 -17.97 12.40 -8.09
N LYS A 91 -19.08 12.90 -8.62
CA LYS A 91 -19.14 13.93 -9.64
C LYS A 91 -19.49 15.25 -8.98
N GLN A 92 -18.49 16.10 -8.74
CA GLN A 92 -18.68 17.52 -8.54
C GLN A 92 -19.06 18.19 -9.86
N ARG A 93 -20.27 18.75 -9.95
CA ARG A 93 -20.56 20.14 -10.39
C ARG A 93 -22.02 20.32 -10.80
N GLY A 94 -22.65 21.34 -10.20
CA GLY A 94 -23.44 22.34 -10.94
C GLY A 94 -24.86 22.59 -10.46
N GLY A 95 -25.06 23.75 -9.78
CA GLY A 95 -26.29 24.57 -9.70
C GLY A 95 -27.55 23.92 -9.10
N GLU A 96 -28.44 24.57 -8.35
CA GLU A 96 -28.73 25.99 -8.17
C GLU A 96 -29.90 26.12 -7.15
N ALA A 97 -29.84 27.16 -6.31
CA ALA A 97 -30.91 27.83 -5.55
C ALA A 97 -31.90 27.02 -4.68
N SER A 98 -31.73 27.07 -3.35
CA SER A 98 -32.73 27.69 -2.44
C SER A 98 -32.28 27.62 -0.97
N ASP A 99 -32.08 28.81 -0.40
CA ASP A 99 -32.46 29.28 0.94
C ASP A 99 -31.95 28.60 2.24
N SER A 100 -31.48 29.49 3.12
CA SER A 100 -31.31 29.39 4.58
C SER A 100 -30.18 28.52 5.16
N GLY A 101 -29.26 29.20 5.85
CA GLY A 101 -28.04 28.63 6.41
C GLY A 101 -28.22 27.85 7.71
N ILE A 102 -27.18 27.09 8.07
CA ILE A 102 -26.48 27.01 9.37
C ILE A 102 -25.23 26.13 9.14
N SER A 103 -24.11 26.58 9.67
CA SER A 103 -22.82 25.87 9.75
C SER A 103 -22.93 24.57 10.57
N SER A 104 -22.55 23.40 10.02
CA SER A 104 -22.08 22.25 10.83
C SER A 104 -21.50 21.09 10.00
N GLY A 105 -20.30 20.63 10.40
CA GLY A 105 -19.86 19.23 10.43
C GLY A 105 -19.97 18.34 9.19
N THR A 106 -18.87 18.21 8.41
CA THR A 106 -18.64 17.00 7.62
C THR A 106 -18.12 15.90 8.55
N GLU A 107 -19.05 15.15 9.13
CA GLU A 107 -18.76 13.91 9.85
C GLU A 107 -18.52 12.80 8.82
N PHE A 108 -17.24 12.52 8.53
CA PHE A 108 -16.86 11.27 7.88
C PHE A 108 -16.98 10.16 8.93
N PRO A 109 -17.64 9.02 8.65
CA PRO A 109 -17.58 7.87 9.54
C PRO A 109 -16.24 7.16 9.30
N SER A 110 -15.17 7.69 9.88
CA SER A 110 -13.88 7.01 9.97
C SER A 110 -13.80 6.29 11.32
N ASP A 111 -14.70 5.35 11.54
CA ASP A 111 -14.58 4.37 12.62
C ASP A 111 -14.59 2.97 12.00
N VAL A 112 -13.48 2.63 11.34
CA VAL A 112 -13.09 1.24 11.20
C VAL A 112 -12.58 0.83 12.58
N THR A 113 -13.48 0.29 13.40
CA THR A 113 -13.14 -0.34 14.66
C THR A 113 -12.29 -1.56 14.35
N PHE A 114 -10.97 -1.44 14.49
CA PHE A 114 -10.08 -2.60 14.41
C PHE A 114 -10.40 -3.55 15.57
N ASP A 115 -10.51 -4.84 15.28
CA ASP A 115 -10.66 -5.83 16.34
C ASP A 115 -9.39 -5.83 17.22
N GLU A 116 -9.57 -6.07 18.52
CA GLU A 116 -8.48 -6.00 19.52
C GLU A 116 -7.30 -6.92 19.18
N VAL A 117 -7.58 -8.04 18.52
CA VAL A 117 -6.57 -8.99 18.02
C VAL A 117 -5.76 -8.39 16.88
N GLU A 118 -6.42 -7.82 15.85
CA GLU A 118 -5.73 -7.21 14.71
C GLU A 118 -4.88 -6.00 15.14
N LEU A 119 -5.42 -5.18 16.04
CA LEU A 119 -4.67 -4.05 16.58
C LEU A 119 -3.45 -4.53 17.37
N SER A 120 -3.55 -5.64 18.10
CA SER A 120 -2.43 -6.23 18.82
C SER A 120 -1.34 -6.77 17.88
N ASP A 121 -1.73 -7.44 16.80
CA ASP A 121 -0.80 -7.90 15.76
C ASP A 121 -0.06 -6.73 15.12
N MET A 122 -0.76 -5.64 14.79
CA MET A 122 -0.14 -4.43 14.24
C MET A 122 0.83 -3.79 15.23
N LYS A 123 0.51 -3.76 16.53
CA LYS A 123 1.42 -3.26 17.57
C LYS A 123 2.70 -4.09 17.63
N GLU A 124 2.58 -5.40 17.52
CA GLU A 124 3.73 -6.31 17.54
C GLU A 124 4.58 -6.15 16.28
N ASP A 125 3.96 -5.99 15.11
CA ASP A 125 4.68 -5.72 13.87
C ASP A 125 5.47 -4.40 13.94
N VAL A 126 4.87 -3.33 14.48
CA VAL A 126 5.56 -2.05 14.71
C VAL A 126 6.81 -2.25 15.59
N LYS A 127 6.71 -3.00 16.69
CA LYS A 127 7.87 -3.31 17.54
C LYS A 127 8.98 -4.03 16.77
N ASN A 128 8.61 -5.04 15.98
CA ASN A 128 9.54 -5.81 15.17
C ASN A 128 10.21 -4.97 14.09
N LEU A 129 9.46 -4.10 13.41
CA LEU A 129 9.96 -3.17 12.41
C LEU A 129 10.92 -2.14 13.01
N VAL A 130 10.61 -1.56 14.16
CA VAL A 130 11.49 -0.60 14.86
C VAL A 130 12.78 -1.28 15.31
N CYS A 131 12.67 -2.49 15.87
CA CYS A 131 13.83 -3.30 16.24
C CYS A 131 14.72 -3.61 15.02
N ARG A 132 14.09 -3.99 13.90
CA ARG A 132 14.78 -4.25 12.64
C ARG A 132 15.47 -3.00 12.10
N ALA A 133 14.80 -1.85 12.09
CA ALA A 133 15.38 -0.59 11.64
C ALA A 133 16.59 -0.18 12.48
N ARG A 134 16.52 -0.30 13.81
CA ARG A 134 17.68 -0.06 14.70
C ARG A 134 18.85 -0.99 14.38
N LYS A 135 18.59 -2.29 14.19
CA LYS A 135 19.62 -3.27 13.82
C LYS A 135 20.25 -2.95 12.46
N GLN A 136 19.46 -2.47 11.50
CA GLN A 136 19.94 -2.04 10.19
C GLN A 136 20.81 -0.77 10.30
N MET A 137 20.47 0.17 11.18
CA MET A 137 21.26 1.39 11.39
C MET A 137 22.57 1.15 12.16
N ALA A 138 22.61 0.16 13.05
CA ALA A 138 23.83 -0.20 13.77
C ALA A 138 24.89 -0.86 12.86
N LYS A 139 24.49 -1.46 11.72
CA LYS A 139 25.40 -2.06 10.76
C LYS A 139 25.96 -0.99 9.82
N LYS A 140 27.25 -0.70 9.95
CA LYS A 140 28.02 0.37 9.29
C LYS A 140 28.18 0.26 7.75
N SER A 141 27.50 -0.63 7.03
CA SER A 141 27.68 -0.78 5.57
C SER A 141 26.47 -0.27 4.77
N ASP A 142 26.68 0.06 3.49
CA ASP A 142 25.69 0.58 2.53
C ASP A 142 24.41 -0.27 2.45
N PHE A 143 23.47 -0.04 3.37
CA PHE A 143 22.19 -0.73 3.50
C PHE A 143 21.00 0.18 3.16
N SER A 144 21.22 1.32 2.51
CA SER A 144 20.21 2.37 2.27
C SER A 144 18.89 1.84 1.71
N ILE A 145 18.95 0.85 0.80
CA ILE A 145 17.75 0.20 0.22
C ILE A 145 16.94 -0.58 1.28
N ASN A 146 17.62 -1.33 2.14
CA ASN A 146 17.00 -2.19 3.15
C ASN A 146 16.39 -1.40 4.31
N ILE A 147 17.05 -0.32 4.74
CA ILE A 147 16.49 0.59 5.76
C ILE A 147 15.32 1.37 5.19
N MET A 148 15.41 1.85 3.95
CA MET A 148 14.34 2.60 3.30
C MET A 148 13.04 1.81 3.17
N HIS A 149 13.11 0.52 2.80
CA HIS A 149 11.94 -0.34 2.76
C HIS A 149 11.27 -0.44 4.14
N THR A 150 12.05 -0.69 5.19
CA THR A 150 11.54 -0.76 6.57
C THR A 150 10.93 0.58 7.02
N ILE A 151 11.53 1.72 6.66
CA ILE A 151 11.01 3.06 6.97
C ILE A 151 9.71 3.37 6.21
N HIS A 152 9.58 2.96 4.96
CA HIS A 152 8.34 3.13 4.20
C HIS A 152 7.18 2.32 4.80
N VAL A 153 7.42 1.06 5.19
CA VAL A 153 6.41 0.25 5.88
C VAL A 153 6.02 0.88 7.21
N LEU A 154 7.00 1.32 8.02
CA LEU A 154 6.74 2.05 9.25
C LEU A 154 5.95 3.35 9.02
N SER A 155 6.13 4.03 7.88
CA SER A 155 5.39 5.25 7.54
C SER A 155 3.90 4.98 7.33
N ALA A 156 3.53 3.81 6.79
CA ALA A 156 2.14 3.41 6.66
C ALA A 156 1.49 3.25 8.05
N TYR A 157 2.16 2.55 8.98
CA TYR A 157 1.69 2.38 10.35
C TYR A 157 1.65 3.70 11.15
N ALA A 158 2.58 4.63 10.89
CA ALA A 158 2.59 5.94 11.53
C ALA A 158 1.38 6.82 11.16
N SER A 159 0.68 6.48 10.07
CA SER A 159 -0.57 7.13 9.66
C SER A 159 -1.79 6.58 10.42
N ILE A 160 -1.61 5.56 11.26
CA ILE A 160 -2.66 4.96 12.09
C ILE A 160 -2.54 5.53 13.51
N GLY A 161 -3.46 6.43 13.87
CA GLY A 161 -3.44 7.11 15.17
C GLY A 161 -3.43 6.16 16.37
N SER A 162 -4.09 5.01 16.29
CA SER A 162 -4.14 4.00 17.36
C SER A 162 -2.78 3.40 17.73
N LEU A 163 -1.79 3.46 16.82
CA LEU A 163 -0.46 2.90 17.03
C LEU A 163 0.56 3.91 17.60
N VAL A 164 0.22 5.20 17.68
CA VAL A 164 1.13 6.27 18.13
C VAL A 164 1.74 5.98 19.51
N GLY A 165 0.98 5.38 20.44
CA GLY A 165 1.47 4.97 21.75
C GLY A 165 2.65 3.99 21.65
N VAL A 166 2.51 2.99 20.78
CA VAL A 166 3.55 1.97 20.56
C VAL A 166 4.80 2.57 19.90
N PHE A 167 4.66 3.54 19.00
CA PHE A 167 5.80 4.28 18.45
C PHE A 167 6.59 5.03 19.54
N LYS A 168 5.92 5.55 20.56
CA LYS A 168 6.57 6.19 21.71
C LYS A 168 7.25 5.15 22.60
N GLU A 169 6.55 4.08 22.96
CA GLU A 169 7.05 3.01 23.84
C GLU A 169 8.27 2.28 23.27
N THR A 170 8.29 2.04 21.95
CA THR A 170 9.40 1.36 21.26
C THR A 170 10.64 2.24 21.07
N GLY A 171 10.58 3.53 21.41
CA GLY A 171 11.64 4.48 21.13
C GLY A 171 11.84 4.74 19.63
N ALA A 172 10.78 4.60 18.84
CA ALA A 172 10.80 4.89 17.40
C ALA A 172 11.06 6.38 17.13
N LEU A 173 10.65 7.28 18.02
CA LEU A 173 10.94 8.71 17.89
C LEU A 173 12.45 8.99 17.91
N ASN A 174 13.22 8.31 18.76
CA ASN A 174 14.68 8.46 18.79
C ASN A 174 15.32 7.98 17.48
N LEU A 175 14.84 6.84 16.97
CA LEU A 175 15.25 6.31 15.68
C LEU A 175 14.97 7.32 14.54
N LEU A 176 13.80 7.96 14.53
CA LEU A 176 13.46 8.97 13.53
C LEU A 176 14.35 10.22 13.66
N MET A 177 14.67 10.66 14.87
CA MET A 177 15.62 11.76 15.08
C MET A 177 17.02 11.42 14.55
N GLU A 178 17.49 10.19 14.76
CA GLU A 178 18.76 9.71 14.19
C GLU A 178 18.71 9.64 12.65
N LEU A 179 17.59 9.20 12.07
CA LEU A 179 17.40 9.13 10.62
C LEU A 179 17.33 10.52 9.95
N LEU A 180 16.89 11.56 10.67
CA LEU A 180 16.94 12.94 10.19
C LEU A 180 18.38 13.44 10.02
N CYS A 181 19.34 12.86 10.74
CA CYS A 181 20.77 13.15 10.60
C CYS A 181 21.45 12.31 9.51
N ASN A 182 20.71 11.48 8.78
CA ASN A 182 21.27 10.62 7.74
C ASN A 182 21.71 11.44 6.51
N LYS A 183 22.79 11.02 5.83
CA LYS A 183 23.29 11.65 4.60
C LYS A 183 22.28 11.55 3.45
N GLU A 184 21.48 10.49 3.42
CA GLU A 184 20.51 10.26 2.36
C GLU A 184 19.27 11.15 2.50
N THR A 185 19.03 12.01 1.51
CA THR A 185 17.91 12.97 1.53
C THR A 185 16.53 12.29 1.54
N GLN A 186 16.38 11.13 0.90
CA GLN A 186 15.11 10.41 0.89
C GLN A 186 14.75 9.87 2.28
N THR A 187 15.70 9.22 2.95
CA THR A 187 15.56 8.77 4.34
C THR A 187 15.18 9.91 5.28
N ARG A 188 15.84 11.09 5.16
CA ARG A 188 15.48 12.28 5.95
C ARG A 188 14.06 12.76 5.68
N ARG A 189 13.64 12.86 4.41
CA ARG A 189 12.28 13.29 4.05
C ARG A 189 11.21 12.33 4.58
N SER A 190 11.44 11.02 4.48
CA SER A 190 10.52 10.00 5.00
C SER A 190 10.40 10.09 6.52
N ALA A 191 11.52 10.20 7.25
CA ALA A 191 11.51 10.37 8.70
C ALA A 191 10.75 11.65 9.14
N GLY A 192 10.95 12.76 8.41
CA GLY A 192 10.23 14.01 8.69
C GLY A 192 8.71 13.92 8.46
N LYS A 193 8.28 13.20 7.42
CA LYS A 193 6.85 12.92 7.16
C LYS A 193 6.24 12.09 8.29
N MET A 194 6.94 11.05 8.74
CA MET A 194 6.49 10.20 9.85
C MET A 194 6.31 11.00 11.14
N LEU A 195 7.29 11.83 11.52
CA LEU A 195 7.19 12.66 12.72
C LEU A 195 5.99 13.60 12.66
N ARG A 196 5.73 14.20 11.49
CA ARG A 196 4.56 15.06 11.29
C ARG A 196 3.25 14.28 11.45
N ALA A 197 3.15 13.09 10.87
CA ALA A 197 1.97 12.24 10.99
C ALA A 197 1.71 11.84 12.45
N LEU A 198 2.75 11.37 13.16
CA LEU A 198 2.65 10.99 14.57
C LEU A 198 2.24 12.18 15.45
N ALA A 199 2.80 13.37 15.21
CA ALA A 199 2.44 14.59 15.93
C ALA A 199 0.99 15.02 15.67
N SER A 200 0.52 14.95 14.41
CA SER A 200 -0.87 15.26 14.06
C SER A 200 -1.87 14.34 14.77
N HIS A 201 -1.56 13.04 14.87
CA HIS A 201 -2.41 12.10 15.61
C HIS A 201 -2.33 12.27 17.13
N ASP A 202 -1.18 12.67 17.67
CA ASP A 202 -1.02 12.95 19.10
C ASP A 202 -1.82 14.18 19.54
N ALA A 203 -1.83 15.24 18.72
CA ALA A 203 -2.64 16.45 18.94
C ALA A 203 -4.15 16.16 18.87
N GLY A 204 -4.59 15.29 17.95
CA GLY A 204 -6.00 14.92 17.82
C GLY A 204 -6.55 14.13 19.01
N LYS A 205 -5.73 13.26 19.64
CA LYS A 205 -6.15 12.48 20.81
C LYS A 205 -6.27 13.32 22.09
N GLN A 206 -5.41 14.32 22.27
CA GLN A 206 -5.53 15.24 23.41
C GLN A 206 -6.77 16.14 23.28
N SER A 207 -7.13 16.56 22.06
CA SER A 207 -8.34 17.35 21.82
C SER A 207 -9.62 16.61 22.21
N LEU A 208 -9.75 15.32 21.85
CA LEU A 208 -10.90 14.49 22.22
C LEU A 208 -10.99 14.24 23.73
N ASN A 209 -9.86 13.99 24.40
CA ASN A 209 -9.85 13.78 25.85
C ASN A 209 -10.09 15.07 26.65
N SER A 210 -9.68 16.23 26.12
CA SER A 210 -9.93 17.54 26.77
C SER A 210 -11.39 18.00 26.66
N ALA A 211 -12.09 17.64 25.58
CA ALA A 211 -13.52 17.95 25.40
C ALA A 211 -14.41 17.15 26.36
N VAL A 212 -14.01 15.94 26.75
CA VAL A 212 -14.76 15.08 27.69
C VAL A 212 -14.59 15.53 29.15
N ILE A 213 -13.51 16.25 29.49
CA ILE A 213 -13.26 16.74 30.86
C ILE A 213 -13.88 18.13 31.10
N GLY A 214 -14.34 18.83 30.05
CA GLY A 214 -14.98 20.16 30.16
C GLY A 214 -16.42 20.18 30.68
N HIS A 215 -17.10 19.04 30.84
CA HIS A 215 -18.53 18.96 31.16
C HIS A 215 -18.87 18.42 32.57
N ARG A 216 -17.91 18.37 33.51
CA ARG A 216 -18.16 17.87 34.89
C ARG A 216 -17.74 18.78 36.05
N PHE A 217 -17.56 20.08 35.82
CA PHE A 217 -17.45 21.07 36.90
C PHE A 217 -18.27 22.32 36.59
N SER A 218 -19.59 22.21 36.73
CA SER A 218 -20.45 23.37 37.00
C SER A 218 -21.57 22.95 37.94
N SER A 219 -21.23 22.80 39.22
CA SER A 219 -22.14 23.15 40.31
C SER A 219 -21.63 24.48 40.89
N PRO A 220 -22.54 25.44 41.12
CA PRO A 220 -22.98 25.74 42.49
C PRO A 220 -24.53 25.80 42.51
N GLY A 221 -25.24 25.41 43.57
CA GLY A 221 -25.02 25.80 44.95
C GLY A 221 -25.98 26.94 45.30
N GLY A 222 -27.04 26.60 46.04
CA GLY A 222 -27.72 27.49 47.00
C GLY A 222 -28.62 28.60 46.46
N LEU A 223 -29.94 28.39 46.53
CA LEU A 223 -30.84 29.00 47.54
C LEU A 223 -32.20 28.31 47.50
#